data_AF-A0A8I5SYE9-F1
#
_entry.id   AF-A0A8I5SYE9-F1
#
_cell.length_a   1.000
_cell.length_b   1.000
_cell.length_c   1.000
_cell.angle_alpha   90.00
_cell.angle_beta   90.00
_cell.angle_gamma   90.00
#
_symmetry.space_group_name_H-M   'P 1'
#
loop_
_entity.id
_entity.type
_entity.pdbx_description
1 polymer ?
#
loop_
_entity_poly.entity_id
_entity_poly.type
_entity_poly.pdbx_seq_one_letter_code
_entity_poly.pdbx_strand_id
1 'polypeptide(L)'
;MLFKEGSMMDYLKIAQDLEMYGVNYFEIKKKETELCLSVDALGLNIYEHDDKLTPKTGFPWSEIRNVSFNDKKFVINPINKKAPDFGFYAPHLRVNKQILALCMGNHELYMRRRKPDTIEV
;
A
#
# COMPACT_ATOMS: atom_id res chain seq x y z
N MET A 1 -30.32 23.93 -5.88
CA MET A 1 -29.01 24.60 -5.79
C MET A 1 -28.03 23.55 -5.28
N LEU A 2 -27.16 23.01 -6.13
CA LEU A 2 -26.11 22.09 -5.69
C LEU A 2 -25.15 22.89 -4.80
N PHE A 3 -25.12 22.58 -3.51
CA PHE A 3 -24.14 23.19 -2.60
C PHE A 3 -22.75 22.75 -3.05
N LYS A 4 -21.81 23.70 -3.15
CA LYS A 4 -20.43 23.44 -3.62
C LYS A 4 -19.79 22.25 -2.89
N GLU A 5 -20.02 22.11 -1.60
CA GLU A 5 -19.54 21.00 -0.77
C GLU A 5 -20.15 19.65 -1.18
N GLY A 6 -21.45 19.62 -1.49
CA GLY A 6 -22.12 18.43 -2.02
C GLY A 6 -21.56 18.00 -3.37
N SER A 7 -21.33 18.96 -4.27
CA SER A 7 -20.70 18.66 -5.57
C SER A 7 -19.26 18.19 -5.45
N MET A 8 -18.48 18.74 -4.50
CA MET A 8 -17.12 18.26 -4.22
C MET A 8 -17.14 16.83 -3.68
N MET A 9 -18.07 16.53 -2.76
CA MET A 9 -18.22 15.19 -2.20
C MET A 9 -18.61 14.17 -3.28
N ASP A 10 -19.56 14.50 -4.14
CA ASP A 10 -19.98 13.59 -5.22
C ASP A 10 -18.87 13.38 -6.26
N TYR A 11 -18.05 14.40 -6.54
CA TYR A 11 -16.85 14.24 -7.36
C TYR A 11 -15.85 13.25 -6.73
N LEU A 12 -15.55 13.41 -5.43
CA LEU A 12 -14.64 12.52 -4.71
C LEU A 12 -15.18 11.09 -4.62
N LYS A 13 -16.51 10.91 -4.48
CA LYS A 13 -17.16 9.59 -4.48
C LYS A 13 -16.98 8.83 -5.79
N ILE A 14 -16.89 9.54 -6.92
CA ILE A 14 -16.62 8.93 -8.23
C ILE A 14 -15.11 8.69 -8.38
N ALA A 15 -14.29 9.67 -8.00
CA ALA A 15 -12.84 9.57 -8.14
C ALA A 15 -12.23 8.44 -7.30
N GLN A 16 -12.77 8.15 -6.12
CA GLN A 16 -12.28 7.07 -5.24
C GLN A 16 -12.41 5.67 -5.86
N ASP A 17 -13.29 5.47 -6.84
CA ASP A 17 -13.50 4.19 -7.52
C ASP A 17 -12.47 3.96 -8.65
N LEU A 18 -11.64 4.97 -8.97
CA LEU A 18 -10.57 4.82 -9.95
C LEU A 18 -9.44 3.95 -9.39
N GLU A 19 -8.96 2.99 -10.19
CA GLU A 19 -7.95 2.00 -9.78
C GLU A 19 -6.63 2.61 -9.28
N MET A 20 -6.28 3.81 -9.74
CA MET A 20 -5.05 4.50 -9.35
C MET A 20 -5.25 5.53 -8.21
N TYR A 21 -6.48 5.72 -7.75
CA TYR A 21 -6.78 6.72 -6.72
C TYR A 21 -6.17 6.33 -5.38
N GLY A 22 -5.38 7.23 -4.79
CA GLY A 22 -4.74 7.00 -3.49
C GLY A 22 -3.63 5.95 -3.50
N VAL A 23 -3.16 5.54 -4.68
CA VAL A 23 -2.15 4.50 -4.84
C VAL A 23 -0.76 5.12 -5.03
N ASN A 24 0.21 4.72 -4.19
CA ASN A 24 1.61 5.17 -4.30
C ASN A 24 2.45 4.07 -4.93
N TYR A 25 3.00 4.31 -6.12
CA TYR A 25 3.78 3.32 -6.87
C TYR A 25 5.30 3.48 -6.65
N PHE A 26 6.00 2.34 -6.56
CA PHE A 26 7.44 2.24 -6.39
C PHE A 26 8.03 1.17 -7.30
N GLU A 27 9.09 1.52 -8.02
CA GLU A 27 9.87 0.56 -8.79
C GLU A 27 10.73 -0.30 -7.86
N ILE A 28 10.59 -1.62 -7.98
CA ILE A 28 11.29 -2.60 -7.16
C ILE A 28 11.84 -3.72 -8.03
N LYS A 29 12.81 -4.47 -7.49
CA LYS A 29 13.36 -5.65 -8.14
C LYS A 29 13.22 -6.87 -7.25
N LYS A 30 12.80 -7.98 -7.83
CA LYS A 30 12.82 -9.28 -7.15
C LYS A 30 13.64 -10.25 -8.00
N LYS A 31 14.81 -10.62 -7.48
CA LYS A 31 15.87 -11.27 -8.27
C LYS A 31 16.25 -10.37 -9.45
N GLU A 32 16.16 -10.88 -10.68
CA GLU A 32 16.46 -10.13 -11.92
C GLU A 32 15.20 -9.55 -12.58
N THR A 33 14.02 -9.69 -11.96
CA THR A 33 12.75 -9.20 -12.50
C THR A 33 12.43 -7.82 -11.96
N GLU A 34 12.13 -6.89 -12.86
CA GLU A 34 11.62 -5.55 -12.54
C GLU A 34 10.10 -5.63 -12.30
N LEU A 35 9.66 -5.07 -11.18
CA LEU A 35 8.28 -5.10 -10.71
C LEU A 35 7.91 -3.71 -10.18
N CYS A 36 6.61 -3.47 -10.02
CA CYS A 36 6.12 -2.28 -9.34
C CYS A 36 5.41 -2.69 -8.05
N LEU A 37 5.76 -2.06 -6.95
CA LEU A 37 5.02 -2.12 -5.69
C LEU A 37 4.03 -0.96 -5.67
N SER A 38 2.84 -1.18 -5.13
CA SER A 38 1.98 -0.09 -4.69
C SER A 38 1.67 -0.17 -3.20
N VAL A 39 1.46 1.01 -2.61
CA VAL A 39 1.01 1.19 -1.22
C VAL A 39 -0.26 2.03 -1.24
N ASP A 40 -1.34 1.48 -0.69
CA ASP A 40 -2.65 2.14 -0.58
C ASP A 40 -3.30 1.89 0.79
N ALA A 41 -4.54 2.35 0.93
CA ALA A 41 -5.29 2.25 2.19
C ALA A 41 -5.75 0.83 2.54
N LEU A 42 -5.69 -0.13 1.61
CA LEU A 42 -6.13 -1.52 1.77
C LEU A 42 -4.95 -2.47 2.01
N GLY A 43 -3.79 -2.19 1.43
CA GLY A 43 -2.61 -3.01 1.61
C GLY A 43 -1.44 -2.65 0.71
N LEU A 44 -0.69 -3.69 0.34
CA LEU A 44 0.42 -3.64 -0.60
C LEU A 44 0.08 -4.50 -1.82
N ASN A 45 0.34 -4.00 -3.02
CA ASN A 45 0.12 -4.76 -4.24
C ASN A 45 1.39 -4.80 -5.10
N ILE A 46 1.61 -5.93 -5.77
CA ILE A 46 2.76 -6.15 -6.68
C ILE A 46 2.23 -6.30 -8.09
N TYR A 47 2.84 -5.57 -9.00
CA TYR A 47 2.47 -5.47 -10.40
C TYR A 47 3.68 -5.83 -11.27
N GLU A 48 3.39 -6.25 -12.50
CA GLU A 48 4.43 -6.33 -13.54
C GLU A 48 4.85 -4.90 -13.93
N HIS A 49 6.06 -4.76 -14.47
CA HIS A 49 6.57 -3.44 -14.88
C HIS A 49 5.66 -2.77 -15.91
N ASP A 50 5.10 -3.55 -16.85
CA ASP A 50 4.33 -3.06 -17.98
C ASP A 50 2.80 -3.03 -17.74
N ASP A 51 2.32 -3.58 -16.62
CA ASP A 51 0.89 -3.58 -16.25
C ASP A 51 0.71 -3.13 -14.79
N LYS A 52 0.31 -1.87 -14.62
CA LYS A 52 0.03 -1.24 -13.32
C LYS A 52 -1.44 -1.28 -12.91
N LEU A 53 -2.31 -1.88 -13.73
CA LEU A 53 -3.74 -1.98 -13.48
C LEU A 53 -4.07 -3.28 -12.75
N THR A 54 -3.47 -4.40 -13.18
CA THR A 54 -3.77 -5.71 -12.61
C THR A 54 -2.70 -6.15 -11.60
N PRO A 55 -2.99 -6.19 -10.29
CA PRO A 55 -2.05 -6.69 -9.31
C PRO A 55 -1.86 -8.20 -9.46
N LYS A 56 -0.61 -8.66 -9.54
CA LYS A 56 -0.23 -10.09 -9.58
C LYS A 56 -0.21 -10.72 -8.21
N THR A 57 0.11 -9.94 -7.18
CA THR A 57 0.15 -10.41 -5.79
C THR A 57 -0.28 -9.28 -4.87
N GLY A 58 -1.28 -9.53 -4.02
CA GLY A 58 -1.75 -8.57 -3.02
C GLY A 58 -1.45 -9.05 -1.61
N PHE A 59 -1.16 -8.10 -0.72
CA PHE A 59 -0.98 -8.30 0.71
C PHE A 59 -1.90 -7.32 1.46
N PRO A 60 -3.11 -7.75 1.84
CA PRO A 60 -4.00 -6.93 2.66
C PRO A 60 -3.34 -6.56 3.99
N TRP A 61 -3.63 -5.38 4.54
CA TRP A 61 -3.10 -4.99 5.86
C TRP A 61 -3.41 -6.02 6.96
N SER A 62 -4.54 -6.70 6.89
CA SER A 62 -4.91 -7.78 7.83
C SER A 62 -4.06 -9.04 7.73
N GLU A 63 -3.26 -9.21 6.68
CA GLU A 63 -2.41 -10.39 6.47
C GLU A 63 -0.92 -10.11 6.72
N ILE A 64 -0.56 -8.85 6.96
CA ILE A 64 0.81 -8.42 7.21
C ILE A 64 1.05 -8.36 8.71
N ARG A 65 2.05 -9.11 9.20
CA ARG A 65 2.50 -9.03 10.60
C ARG A 65 3.44 -7.86 10.80
N ASN A 66 4.40 -7.72 9.89
CA ASN A 66 5.47 -6.75 9.99
C ASN A 66 6.03 -6.42 8.61
N VAL A 67 6.53 -5.21 8.46
CA VAL A 67 7.34 -4.78 7.32
C VAL A 67 8.65 -4.23 7.83
N SER A 68 9.75 -4.54 7.16
CA SER A 68 11.07 -4.07 7.56
C SER A 68 12.00 -3.98 6.35
N PHE A 69 13.11 -3.27 6.48
CA PHE A 69 14.14 -3.28 5.46
C PHE A 69 15.53 -3.26 6.10
N ASN A 70 16.50 -3.82 5.38
CA ASN A 70 17.92 -3.70 5.67
C ASN A 70 18.65 -3.30 4.39
N ASP A 71 19.32 -2.14 4.43
CA ASP A 71 19.91 -1.49 3.27
C ASP A 71 18.90 -1.40 2.09
N LYS A 72 19.17 -2.08 0.97
CA LYS A 72 18.29 -2.10 -0.20
C LYS A 72 17.19 -3.15 -0.13
N LYS A 73 17.29 -4.14 0.76
CA LYS A 73 16.35 -5.25 0.84
C LYS A 73 15.18 -4.91 1.75
N PHE A 74 13.97 -4.92 1.21
CA PHE A 74 12.72 -4.80 1.95
C PHE A 74 12.08 -6.18 2.13
N VAL A 75 11.43 -6.42 3.25
CA VAL A 75 10.80 -7.69 3.62
C VAL A 75 9.41 -7.45 4.20
N ILE A 76 8.42 -8.15 3.66
CA ILE A 76 7.05 -8.23 4.16
C ILE A 76 6.88 -9.60 4.83
N ASN A 77 6.56 -9.60 6.13
CA ASN A 77 6.33 -10.81 6.91
C ASN A 77 4.82 -11.05 7.06
N PRO A 78 4.28 -12.17 6.55
CA PRO A 78 2.87 -12.49 6.71
C PRO A 78 2.52 -12.88 8.15
N ILE A 79 1.24 -12.72 8.53
CA ILE A 79 0.72 -13.22 9.82
C ILE A 79 0.75 -14.75 9.84
N ASN A 80 0.47 -15.41 8.72
CA ASN A 80 0.58 -16.85 8.62
C ASN A 80 2.06 -17.28 8.65
N LYS A 81 2.52 -17.88 9.76
CA LYS A 81 3.90 -18.36 9.93
C LYS A 81 4.34 -19.42 8.90
N LYS A 82 3.39 -20.09 8.25
CA LYS A 82 3.69 -21.08 7.19
C LYS A 82 3.91 -20.42 5.82
N ALA A 83 3.41 -19.21 5.62
CA ALA A 83 3.62 -18.48 4.38
C ALA A 83 5.05 -17.90 4.36
N PRO A 84 5.76 -17.97 3.21
CA PRO A 84 7.10 -17.44 3.11
C PRO A 84 7.10 -15.90 3.16
N ASP A 85 8.18 -15.33 3.69
CA ASP A 85 8.41 -13.90 3.64
C ASP A 85 8.56 -13.41 2.20
N PHE A 86 7.98 -12.24 1.90
CA PHE A 86 8.12 -11.61 0.59
C PHE A 86 9.22 -10.55 0.63
N GLY A 87 10.37 -10.87 0.04
CA GLY A 87 11.51 -9.96 -0.07
C GLY A 87 11.68 -9.35 -1.46
N PHE A 88 11.96 -8.06 -1.52
CA PHE A 88 12.30 -7.32 -2.75
C PHE A 88 13.41 -6.29 -2.49
N TYR A 89 13.93 -5.69 -3.56
CA TYR A 89 14.99 -4.69 -3.50
C TYR A 89 14.52 -3.38 -4.12
N ALA A 90 14.71 -2.28 -3.40
CA ALA A 90 14.52 -0.94 -3.95
C ALA A 90 15.85 -0.42 -4.54
N PRO A 91 15.82 0.46 -5.55
CA PRO A 91 17.04 0.99 -6.17
C PRO A 91 17.91 1.80 -5.19
N HIS A 92 17.27 2.48 -4.24
CA HIS A 92 17.94 3.34 -3.25
C HIS A 92 17.36 3.18 -1.85
N LEU A 93 18.20 3.33 -0.82
CA LEU A 93 17.81 3.30 0.60
C LEU A 93 16.69 4.31 0.94
N ARG A 94 16.71 5.50 0.31
CA ARG A 94 15.68 6.53 0.53
C ARG A 94 14.28 6.04 0.15
N VAL A 95 14.18 5.19 -0.86
CA VAL A 95 12.90 4.63 -1.32
C VAL A 95 12.37 3.66 -0.29
N ASN A 96 13.21 2.81 0.30
CA ASN A 96 12.80 1.92 1.40
C ASN A 96 12.28 2.70 2.62
N LYS A 97 12.90 3.84 2.96
CA LYS A 97 12.41 4.71 4.04
C LYS A 97 11.02 5.28 3.73
N GLN A 98 10.79 5.71 2.49
CA GLN A 98 9.49 6.22 2.04
C GLN A 98 8.42 5.14 2.06
N ILE A 99 8.71 3.96 1.51
CA ILE A 99 7.80 2.80 1.53
C ILE A 99 7.43 2.46 2.98
N LEU A 100 8.42 2.36 3.87
CA LEU A 100 8.16 2.03 5.28
C LEU A 100 7.23 3.06 5.95
N ALA A 101 7.48 4.36 5.74
CA ALA A 101 6.66 5.42 6.32
C ALA A 101 5.21 5.36 5.81
N LEU A 102 5.00 5.10 4.52
CA LEU A 102 3.67 4.93 3.95
C LEU A 102 2.98 3.67 4.47
N CYS A 103 3.70 2.55 4.61
CA CYS A 103 3.15 1.33 5.20
C CYS A 103 2.69 1.56 6.64
N MET A 104 3.51 2.23 7.45
CA MET A 104 3.18 2.52 8.84
C MET A 104 1.93 3.40 8.95
N GLY A 105 1.88 4.51 8.19
CA GLY A 105 0.74 5.41 8.21
C GLY A 105 -0.56 4.78 7.70
N ASN A 106 -0.50 4.04 6.58
CA ASN A 106 -1.68 3.37 6.03
C ASN A 106 -2.18 2.25 6.95
N HIS A 107 -1.27 1.44 7.52
CA HIS A 107 -1.64 0.38 8.46
C HIS A 107 -2.25 0.95 9.75
N GLU A 108 -1.71 2.06 10.29
CA GLU A 108 -2.27 2.73 11.46
C GLU A 108 -3.71 3.22 11.19
N LEU A 109 -3.92 3.92 10.07
CA LEU A 109 -5.24 4.40 9.67
C LEU A 109 -6.21 3.24 9.40
N TYR A 110 -5.73 2.16 8.76
CA TYR A 110 -6.49 0.93 8.56
C TYR A 110 -6.96 0.33 9.89
N MET A 111 -6.07 0.23 10.88
CA MET A 111 -6.41 -0.29 12.21
C MET A 111 -7.37 0.64 12.97
N ARG A 112 -7.22 1.96 12.83
CA ARG A 112 -8.12 2.94 13.44
C ARG A 112 -9.56 2.80 12.91
N ARG A 113 -9.74 2.65 11.59
CA ARG A 113 -11.06 2.46 10.95
C ARG A 113 -11.78 1.19 11.38
N ARG A 114 -11.07 0.22 11.96
CA ARG A 114 -11.63 -1.05 12.44
C ARG A 114 -11.93 -1.05 13.94
N LYS A 115 -11.55 0.02 14.66
CA LYS A 115 -11.91 0.22 16.07
C LYS A 115 -13.17 1.09 16.15
N PRO A 116 -13.94 1.02 17.25
CA PRO A 116 -15.02 1.96 17.51
C PRO A 116 -14.50 3.40 17.50
N ASP A 117 -15.33 4.34 17.08
CA ASP A 117 -14.96 5.75 17.06
C ASP A 117 -14.56 6.23 18.46
N THR A 118 -13.52 7.06 18.48
CA THR A 118 -13.08 7.74 19.70
C THR A 118 -13.99 8.93 19.99
N ILE A 119 -14.12 9.36 21.25
CA ILE A 119 -14.97 10.50 21.67
C ILE A 119 -14.65 11.81 20.93
N GLU A 120 -13.42 11.97 20.41
CA GLU A 120 -12.97 13.14 19.64
C GLU A 120 -13.31 13.09 18.14
N VAL A 121 -13.87 11.98 17.64
CA VAL A 121 -14.33 11.81 16.24
C VAL A 121 -15.83 11.95 16.16
#